data_AF-A0A3C0R647-F1
#
_entry.id   AF-A0A3C0R647-F1
#
_cell.length_a   1.000
_cell.length_b   1.000
_cell.length_c   1.000
_cell.angle_alpha   90.00
_cell.angle_beta   90.00
_cell.angle_gamma   90.00
#
_symmetry.space_group_name_H-M   'P 1'
#
loop_
_entity.id
_entity.type
_entity.pdbx_description
1 polymer ?
#
loop_
_entity_poly.entity_id
_entity_poly.type
_entity_poly.pdbx_seq_one_letter_code
_entity_poly.pdbx_strand_id
1 'polypeptide(L)'
;GNKTRLVPVGRKACDALAAYLSMERPKLVKRRSGGEIFLSERGTKLTTARIWQIVKKISRHSGLEKNIYPHLLRHSFATHLLSNGADLRIIQEMLGHADISTTQVYTHVDQQRLKAVHRQFHPRA
;
A
#
# COMPACT_ATOMS: atom_id res chain seq x y z
N GLY A 1 17.89 -1.01 -9.51
CA GLY A 1 16.79 -0.04 -9.33
C GLY A 1 15.63 -0.16 -10.32
N ASN A 2 15.72 -0.97 -11.39
CA ASN A 2 14.68 -1.10 -12.44
C ASN A 2 13.90 -2.42 -12.33
N LYS A 3 13.38 -2.75 -11.15
CA LYS A 3 12.55 -3.96 -11.00
C LYS A 3 11.10 -3.62 -11.31
N THR A 4 10.66 -3.96 -12.51
CA THR A 4 9.23 -4.01 -12.84
C THR A 4 8.60 -5.18 -12.11
N ARG A 5 7.42 -4.98 -11.52
CA ARG A 5 6.65 -6.02 -10.85
C ARG A 5 5.17 -5.82 -11.10
N LEU A 6 4.44 -6.92 -11.15
CA LEU A 6 2.98 -6.90 -11.15
C LEU A 6 2.51 -6.93 -9.70
N VAL A 7 1.64 -5.99 -9.33
CA VAL A 7 1.02 -5.95 -8.01
C VAL A 7 -0.48 -6.11 -8.23
N PRO A 8 -1.12 -7.12 -7.64
CA PRO A 8 -2.57 -7.24 -7.73
C PRO A 8 -3.22 -6.05 -7.02
N VAL A 9 -4.17 -5.44 -7.71
CA VAL A 9 -4.92 -4.29 -7.21
C VAL A 9 -6.31 -4.77 -6.82
N GLY A 10 -6.73 -4.49 -5.58
CA GLY A 10 -8.05 -4.91 -5.10
C GLY A 10 -9.17 -4.23 -5.89
N ARG A 11 -10.31 -4.91 -6.02
CA ARG A 11 -11.45 -4.45 -6.84
C ARG A 11 -11.87 -3.01 -6.55
N LYS A 12 -11.97 -2.64 -5.27
CA LYS A 12 -12.31 -1.26 -4.86
C LYS A 12 -11.33 -0.20 -5.38
N ALA A 13 -10.04 -0.53 -5.44
CA ALA A 13 -9.03 0.37 -5.99
C ALA A 13 -9.12 0.44 -7.53
N CYS A 14 -9.44 -0.67 -8.20
CA CYS A 14 -9.73 -0.67 -9.64
C CYS A 14 -10.95 0.19 -9.97
N ASP A 15 -12.05 0.05 -9.22
CA ASP A 15 -13.27 0.83 -9.40
C ASP A 15 -13.00 2.33 -9.20
N ALA A 16 -12.26 2.69 -8.14
CA ALA A 16 -11.87 4.07 -7.88
C ALA A 16 -10.94 4.64 -8.96
N LEU A 17 -10.01 3.83 -9.48
CA LEU A 17 -9.11 4.25 -10.56
C LEU A 17 -9.88 4.44 -11.87
N ALA A 18 -10.81 3.55 -12.21
CA ALA A 18 -11.66 3.68 -13.38
C ALA A 18 -12.53 4.94 -13.31
N ALA A 19 -13.13 5.21 -12.15
CA ALA A 19 -13.87 6.44 -11.88
C ALA A 19 -13.00 7.69 -12.05
N TYR A 20 -11.79 7.67 -11.49
CA TYR A 20 -10.83 8.77 -11.65
C TYR A 20 -10.46 9.00 -13.13
N LEU A 21 -10.11 7.93 -13.86
CA LEU A 21 -9.68 8.03 -15.26
C LEU A 21 -10.78 8.55 -16.19
N SER A 22 -12.04 8.18 -15.92
CA SER A 22 -13.19 8.55 -16.76
C SER A 22 -13.75 9.93 -16.42
N MET A 23 -13.84 10.30 -15.13
CA MET A 23 -14.58 11.49 -14.70
C MET A 23 -13.68 12.64 -14.24
N GLU A 24 -12.59 12.34 -13.54
CA GLU A 24 -11.79 13.37 -12.85
C GLU A 24 -10.54 13.76 -13.64
N ARG A 25 -9.80 12.77 -14.16
CA ARG A 25 -8.56 13.01 -14.91
C ARG A 25 -8.79 13.94 -16.12
N PRO A 26 -9.85 13.80 -16.94
CA PRO A 26 -10.05 14.69 -18.09
C PRO A 26 -10.14 16.17 -17.70
N LYS A 27 -10.69 16.49 -16.52
CA LYS A 27 -10.79 17.85 -15.99
C LYS A 27 -9.42 18.44 -15.58
N LEU A 28 -8.43 17.57 -15.33
CA LEU A 28 -7.08 17.94 -14.91
C LEU A 28 -6.08 18.00 -16.07
N VAL A 29 -6.41 17.44 -17.23
CA VAL A 29 -5.54 17.42 -18.41
C VAL A 29 -5.35 18.86 -18.93
N LYS A 30 -4.09 19.22 -19.17
CA LYS A 30 -3.69 20.49 -19.77
C LYS A 30 -2.70 20.23 -20.89
N ARG A 31 -2.35 21.26 -21.67
CA ARG A 31 -1.37 21.17 -22.78
C ARG A 31 -0.03 20.52 -22.38
N ARG A 32 0.38 20.67 -21.12
CA ARG A 32 1.64 20.13 -20.57
C ARG A 32 1.52 18.76 -19.89
N SER A 33 0.32 18.16 -19.89
CA SER A 33 0.10 16.85 -19.26
C SER A 33 0.74 15.76 -20.11
N GLY A 34 1.44 14.83 -19.46
CA GLY A 34 2.03 13.65 -20.09
C GLY A 34 1.17 12.40 -19.92
N GLY A 35 1.82 11.25 -20.08
CA GLY A 35 1.24 9.91 -19.90
C GLY A 35 1.06 9.48 -18.44
N GLU A 36 1.25 10.37 -17.47
CA GLU A 36 1.09 10.01 -16.06
C GLU A 36 -0.38 9.72 -15.73
N ILE A 37 -0.60 8.65 -14.96
CA ILE A 37 -1.93 8.28 -14.48
C ILE A 37 -2.48 9.41 -13.61
N PHE A 38 -1.76 9.76 -12.54
CA PHE A 38 -2.22 10.76 -11.57
C PHE A 38 -1.64 12.16 -11.84
N LEU A 39 -2.53 13.12 -12.03
CA LEU A 39 -2.21 14.52 -12.27
C LEU A 39 -2.53 15.39 -11.05
N SER A 40 -1.74 16.45 -10.88
CA SER A 40 -2.06 17.58 -10.00
C SER A 40 -3.08 18.51 -10.68
N GLU A 41 -3.66 19.43 -9.90
CA GLU A 41 -4.50 20.55 -10.39
C GLU A 41 -3.79 21.41 -11.45
N ARG A 42 -2.45 21.36 -11.51
CA ARG A 42 -1.64 22.06 -12.51
C ARG A 42 -1.50 21.28 -13.82
N GLY A 43 -2.02 20.05 -13.90
CA GLY A 43 -1.91 19.14 -15.05
C GLY A 43 -0.54 18.47 -15.18
N THR A 44 0.27 18.47 -14.12
CA THR A 44 1.59 17.80 -14.08
C THR A 44 1.56 16.61 -13.12
N LYS A 45 2.54 15.70 -13.21
CA LYS A 45 2.69 14.59 -12.27
C LYS A 45 2.61 15.02 -10.81
N LEU A 46 1.98 14.20 -9.97
CA LEU A 46 2.00 14.41 -8.53
C LEU A 46 3.41 14.20 -7.97
N THR A 47 3.82 15.06 -7.04
CA THR A 47 5.06 14.89 -6.29
C THR A 47 4.81 14.06 -5.03
N THR A 48 5.85 13.40 -4.53
CA THR A 48 5.78 12.65 -3.26
C THR A 48 5.29 13.56 -2.12
N ALA A 49 5.81 14.79 -2.02
CA ALA A 49 5.36 15.76 -1.03
C ALA A 49 3.85 16.07 -1.15
N ARG A 50 3.32 16.15 -2.38
CA ARG A 50 1.90 16.38 -2.59
C ARG A 50 1.05 15.19 -2.16
N ILE A 51 1.50 13.96 -2.43
CA ILE A 51 0.83 12.74 -1.95
C ILE A 51 0.75 12.74 -0.42
N TRP A 52 1.85 13.08 0.26
CA TRP A 52 1.85 13.21 1.72
C TRP A 52 0.82 14.22 2.22
N GLN A 53 0.73 15.39 1.60
CA GLN A 53 -0.27 16.41 1.95
C GLN A 53 -1.70 15.90 1.72
N ILE A 54 -1.96 15.19 0.61
CA ILE A 54 -3.27 14.62 0.29
C ILE A 54 -3.67 13.59 1.36
N VAL A 55 -2.78 12.64 1.68
CA VAL A 55 -3.04 11.61 2.70
C VAL A 55 -3.32 12.26 4.06
N LYS A 56 -2.50 13.23 4.46
CA LYS A 56 -2.70 13.97 5.72
C LYS A 56 -4.03 14.73 5.74
N LYS A 57 -4.39 15.39 4.64
CA LYS A 57 -5.66 16.10 4.51
C LYS A 57 -6.83 15.15 4.67
N ILE A 58 -6.87 14.06 3.90
CA ILE A 58 -7.97 13.07 3.94
C ILE A 58 -8.10 12.47 5.33
N SER A 59 -6.99 12.09 5.95
CA SER A 59 -7.01 11.45 7.28
C SER A 59 -7.61 12.35 8.35
N ARG A 60 -7.32 13.65 8.31
CA ARG A 60 -7.96 14.64 9.18
C ARG A 60 -9.47 14.77 8.92
N HIS A 61 -9.88 14.77 7.65
CA HIS A 61 -11.31 14.85 7.30
C HIS A 61 -12.07 13.57 7.70
N SER A 62 -11.38 12.43 7.78
CA SER A 62 -11.94 11.16 8.26
C SER A 62 -12.01 11.04 9.79
N GLY A 63 -11.65 12.08 10.55
CA GLY A 63 -11.67 12.05 12.01
C GLY A 63 -10.58 11.20 12.65
N LEU A 64 -9.54 10.82 11.90
CA LEU A 64 -8.42 10.06 12.46
C LEU A 64 -7.53 11.00 13.28
N GLU A 65 -7.44 10.73 14.58
CA GLU A 65 -6.60 11.50 15.52
C GLU A 65 -5.10 11.32 15.22
N LYS A 66 -4.72 10.17 14.67
CA LYS A 66 -3.34 9.86 14.30
C LYS A 66 -2.96 10.57 13.01
N ASN A 67 -1.77 11.17 13.00
CA ASN A 67 -1.19 11.75 11.80
C ASN A 67 -0.76 10.64 10.82
N ILE A 68 -1.60 10.35 9.82
CA ILE A 68 -1.35 9.30 8.83
C ILE A 68 -0.48 9.83 7.68
N TYR A 69 0.44 8.99 7.24
CA TYR A 69 1.36 9.22 6.13
C TYR A 69 1.48 7.96 5.26
N PRO A 70 1.98 8.05 4.01
CA PRO A 70 1.99 6.92 3.07
C PRO A 70 2.63 5.63 3.59
N HIS A 71 3.71 5.71 4.39
CA HIS A 71 4.34 4.49 4.92
C HIS A 71 3.49 3.78 6.00
N LEU A 72 2.61 4.48 6.71
CA LEU A 72 1.67 3.86 7.65
C LEU A 72 0.57 3.10 6.91
N LEU A 73 0.10 3.62 5.77
CA LEU A 73 -0.85 2.90 4.92
C LEU A 73 -0.25 1.60 4.40
N ARG A 74 1.02 1.64 3.96
CA ARG A 74 1.77 0.46 3.53
C ARG A 74 1.95 -0.56 4.66
N HIS A 75 2.28 -0.10 5.87
CA HIS A 75 2.41 -0.97 7.03
C HIS A 75 1.06 -1.61 7.40
N SER A 76 -0.02 -0.83 7.44
CA SER A 76 -1.37 -1.33 7.71
C SER A 76 -1.80 -2.38 6.69
N PHE A 77 -1.53 -2.17 5.39
CA PHE A 77 -1.79 -3.16 4.35
C PHE A 77 -1.02 -4.47 4.59
N ALA A 78 0.27 -4.38 4.89
CA ALA A 78 1.11 -5.56 5.13
C ALA A 78 0.66 -6.35 6.36
N THR A 79 0.42 -5.66 7.48
CA THR A 79 -0.10 -6.27 8.71
C THR A 79 -1.48 -6.88 8.48
N HIS A 80 -2.37 -6.20 7.75
CA HIS A 80 -3.70 -6.73 7.42
C HIS A 80 -3.62 -8.03 6.62
N LEU A 81 -2.76 -8.10 5.60
CA LEU A 81 -2.57 -9.34 4.84
C LEU A 81 -2.00 -10.47 5.71
N LEU A 82 -1.00 -10.15 6.53
CA LEU A 82 -0.35 -11.13 7.41
C LEU A 82 -1.32 -11.69 8.47
N SER A 83 -2.12 -10.83 9.09
CA SER A 83 -3.14 -11.23 10.08
C SER A 83 -4.24 -12.10 9.47
N ASN A 84 -4.51 -11.96 8.16
CA ASN A 84 -5.43 -12.83 7.43
C ASN A 84 -4.75 -14.07 6.82
N GLY A 85 -3.52 -14.37 7.25
CA GLY A 85 -2.84 -15.62 6.92
C GLY A 85 -2.07 -15.61 5.61
N ALA A 86 -1.95 -14.48 4.92
CA ALA A 86 -1.17 -14.39 3.68
C ALA A 86 0.31 -14.71 3.92
N ASP A 87 0.94 -15.35 2.92
CA ASP A 87 2.36 -15.72 2.97
C ASP A 87 3.25 -14.46 2.95
N LEU A 88 4.23 -14.42 3.84
CA LEU A 88 5.16 -13.30 3.98
C LEU A 88 5.95 -13.03 2.68
N ARG A 89 6.31 -14.07 1.92
CA ARG A 89 6.99 -13.95 0.62
C ARG A 89 6.10 -13.24 -0.40
N ILE A 90 4.81 -13.56 -0.43
CA ILE A 90 3.83 -12.91 -1.31
C ILE A 90 3.69 -11.42 -0.93
N ILE A 91 3.60 -11.12 0.37
CA ILE A 91 3.55 -9.72 0.85
C ILE A 91 4.84 -8.97 0.46
N GLN A 92 6.00 -9.61 0.57
CA GLN A 92 7.29 -9.03 0.20
C GLN A 92 7.39 -8.72 -1.30
N GLU A 93 6.93 -9.62 -2.17
CA GLU A 93 6.88 -9.41 -3.61
C GLU A 93 5.97 -8.23 -3.98
N MET A 94 4.79 -8.14 -3.37
CA MET A 94 3.85 -7.05 -3.61
C MET A 94 4.41 -5.68 -3.18
N LEU A 95 5.06 -5.64 -2.01
CA LEU A 95 5.61 -4.40 -1.46
C LEU A 95 6.90 -4.00 -2.17
N GLY A 96 7.72 -4.95 -2.63
CA GLY A 96 8.87 -4.69 -3.48
C GLY A 96 10.09 -4.16 -2.72
N HIS A 97 10.50 -4.84 -1.64
CA HIS A 97 11.75 -4.54 -0.96
C HIS A 97 12.91 -5.39 -1.49
N ALA A 98 13.90 -4.72 -2.06
CA ALA A 98 15.30 -5.16 -2.05
C ALA A 98 16.05 -4.62 -0.81
N ASP A 99 15.38 -3.89 0.09
CA ASP A 99 16.02 -3.35 1.30
C ASP A 99 15.11 -3.40 2.53
N ILE A 100 15.69 -3.90 3.62
CA ILE A 100 15.09 -4.57 4.78
C ILE A 100 15.17 -3.62 5.98
N SER A 101 14.21 -2.70 6.15
CA SER A 101 14.10 -1.91 7.39
C SER A 101 12.81 -2.12 8.17
N THR A 102 11.91 -2.99 7.69
CA THR A 102 10.70 -3.42 8.44
C THR A 102 10.60 -4.93 8.66
N THR A 103 11.60 -5.70 8.23
CA THR A 103 11.61 -7.18 8.31
C THR A 103 11.56 -7.72 9.74
N GLN A 104 12.08 -6.96 10.72
CA GLN A 104 12.08 -7.37 12.13
C GLN A 104 10.67 -7.57 12.72
N VAL A 105 9.69 -6.78 12.28
CA VAL A 105 8.30 -6.94 12.74
C VAL A 105 7.68 -8.21 12.15
N TYR A 106 8.01 -8.56 10.91
CA TYR A 106 7.46 -9.73 10.23
C TYR A 106 8.03 -11.05 10.74
N THR A 107 9.30 -11.09 11.13
CA THR A 107 9.92 -12.29 11.72
C THR A 107 9.26 -12.68 13.05
N HIS A 108 8.86 -11.68 13.86
CA HIS A 108 8.26 -11.96 15.16
C HIS A 108 6.86 -12.57 15.03
N VAL A 109 6.10 -12.18 14.01
CA VAL A 109 4.77 -12.74 13.73
C VAL A 109 4.88 -14.15 13.15
N ASP A 110 5.88 -14.42 12.30
CA ASP A 110 6.16 -15.77 11.80
C ASP A 110 6.48 -16.75 12.95
N GLN A 111 7.29 -16.34 13.94
CA GLN A 111 7.55 -17.15 15.14
C GLN A 111 6.29 -17.47 15.95
N GLN A 112 5.35 -16.54 16.07
CA GLN A 112 4.09 -16.80 16.77
C GLN A 112 3.21 -17.78 15.99
N ARG A 113 3.17 -17.67 14.65
CA ARG A 113 2.42 -18.57 13.77
C ARG A 113 3.04 -19.96 13.70
N LEU A 114 4.36 -20.08 13.59
CA LEU A 114 5.10 -21.35 13.68
C LEU A 114 4.83 -22.04 15.02
N LYS A 115 4.82 -21.31 16.13
CA LYS A 115 4.44 -21.87 17.45
C LYS A 115 2.98 -22.33 17.50
N ALA A 116 2.06 -21.61 16.85
CA ALA A 116 0.65 -21.99 16.81
C ALA A 116 0.40 -23.23 15.93
N VAL A 117 1.00 -23.28 14.74
CA VAL A 117 0.94 -24.43 13.82
C VAL A 117 1.62 -25.65 14.46
N HIS A 118 2.80 -25.48 15.07
CA HIS A 118 3.46 -26.56 15.79
C HIS A 118 2.60 -27.10 16.94
N ARG A 119 1.93 -26.25 17.72
CA ARG A 119 0.97 -26.71 18.75
C ARG A 119 -0.23 -27.44 18.17
N GLN A 120 -0.68 -27.05 16.99
CA GLN A 120 -1.86 -27.64 16.36
C GLN A 120 -1.58 -29.03 15.76
N PHE A 121 -0.38 -29.27 15.24
CA PHE A 121 0.01 -30.53 14.59
C PHE A 121 0.94 -31.42 15.43
N HIS A 122 1.58 -30.87 16.47
CA HIS A 122 2.46 -31.60 17.40
C HIS A 122 2.22 -31.17 18.86
N PRO A 123 1.06 -31.51 19.46
CA PRO A 123 0.71 -31.11 20.83
C PRO A 123 1.47 -31.84 21.95
N ARG A 124 2.47 -32.68 21.65
CA ARG A 124 3.17 -33.56 22.61
C ARG A 124 4.70 -33.57 22.48
N ALA A 125 5.31 -32.51 21.96
CA ALA A 125 6.78 -32.32 22.02
C ALA A 125 7.14 -31.26 23.06
#